data_AF-A0A4P6MRF2-F1
#
_entry.id   AF-A0A4P6MRF2-F1
#
_cell.length_a   1.000
_cell.length_b   1.000
_cell.length_c   1.000
_cell.angle_alpha   90.00
_cell.angle_beta   90.00
_cell.angle_gamma   90.00
#
_symmetry.space_group_name_H-M   'P 1'
#
loop_
_entity.id
_entity.type
_entity.pdbx_description
1 polymer ?
#
loop_
_entity_poly.entity_id
_entity_poly.type
_entity_poly.pdbx_seq_one_letter_code
_entity_poly.pdbx_strand_id
1 'polypeptide(L)'
;MSELDLMRIQIHLSILVAMQIAVPALAQVSDLTADIANITERIEDAEKTVESFDGGVIKALAQYRLETLKMNRALLENRQLGAEAGIKPELVVPEVKPDTERATNISADIQRQLKIVETAEAEARDSGGLVQAMAFTRVETEKLALTQLRLAWYQAQYGIATPQLAAAGTPPVIDDEDDNAEPAAEAPPRWADPDFPEIDYTARLFSSLAEEGFMMAGWYGILETRAEIDDSPKVLAINFSDYNPEAFQGKRRLLLQCTEGTPSIVYDVDNYMSYNYRSDSVRVTYRIDGADAVNASWSKLTSNQGTGVFGTSSIDLMLNLMKSQKLFVRTFDNNGKTYDASFDMRGSRKAVEAVAAACGFSTLKLSKDDLKAIQSLLNNAGFNAGTPDGTWGSGSKRAMRAFQESKGLDVTGAADEASLRALGIEF
;
A
#
# COMPACT_ATOMS: atom_id res chain seq x y z
N MET A 1 -12.89 -1.58 74.59
CA MET A 1 -13.98 -2.50 74.21
C MET A 1 -14.81 -1.81 73.14
N SER A 2 -14.92 -2.26 71.89
CA SER A 2 -14.22 -3.29 71.11
C SER A 2 -14.51 -3.02 69.62
N GLU A 3 -13.46 -3.00 68.80
CA GLU A 3 -13.28 -3.25 67.35
C GLU A 3 -14.44 -3.28 66.31
N LEU A 4 -15.61 -2.67 66.52
CA LEU A 4 -16.72 -2.79 65.55
C LEU A 4 -17.44 -1.49 65.17
N ASP A 5 -16.73 -0.35 65.18
CA ASP A 5 -17.31 0.96 64.82
C ASP A 5 -16.40 1.85 63.94
N LEU A 6 -15.59 1.22 63.07
CA LEU A 6 -14.69 1.92 62.14
C LEU A 6 -15.05 1.63 60.67
N MET A 7 -16.34 1.75 60.33
CA MET A 7 -16.80 1.69 58.94
C MET A 7 -18.09 2.49 58.74
N ARG A 8 -17.97 3.82 58.56
CA ARG A 8 -18.86 4.68 57.75
C ARG A 8 -18.40 6.15 57.78
N ILE A 9 -17.84 6.60 56.65
CA ILE A 9 -18.17 7.84 55.92
C ILE A 9 -18.41 9.11 56.77
N GLN A 10 -17.50 10.10 56.73
CA GLN A 10 -17.64 11.35 55.94
C GLN A 10 -16.57 12.42 56.29
N ILE A 11 -15.74 12.78 55.30
CA ILE A 11 -15.34 14.14 54.85
C ILE A 11 -14.94 15.20 55.91
N HIS A 12 -13.66 15.63 55.88
CA HIS A 12 -13.29 17.04 55.66
C HIS A 12 -11.78 17.21 55.32
N LEU A 13 -11.55 17.57 54.06
CA LEU A 13 -10.70 18.67 53.56
C LEU A 13 -9.38 18.99 54.32
N SER A 14 -8.26 18.70 53.66
CA SER A 14 -7.02 19.48 53.81
C SER A 14 -6.36 19.63 52.45
N ILE A 15 -6.55 20.82 51.89
CA ILE A 15 -5.99 21.33 50.65
C ILE A 15 -4.48 21.43 50.82
N LEU A 16 -3.70 20.65 50.07
CA LEU A 16 -2.30 20.98 49.80
C LEU A 16 -2.22 21.56 48.39
N VAL A 17 -1.83 22.83 48.33
CA VAL A 17 -1.61 23.62 47.12
C VAL A 17 -0.50 22.97 46.31
N ALA A 18 -0.86 22.31 45.20
CA ALA A 18 0.10 21.96 44.16
C ALA A 18 0.40 23.23 43.35
N MET A 19 1.51 23.89 43.69
CA MET A 19 2.09 24.96 42.90
C MET A 19 2.60 24.34 41.59
N GLN A 20 1.80 24.45 40.54
CA GLN A 20 2.19 24.09 39.17
C GLN A 20 3.33 24.98 38.72
N ILE A 21 4.52 24.41 38.55
CA ILE A 21 5.49 24.96 37.60
C ILE A 21 5.08 24.41 36.24
N ALA A 22 4.41 25.24 35.46
CA ALA A 22 4.19 24.98 34.05
C ALA A 22 5.55 25.01 33.35
N VAL A 23 6.12 23.83 33.10
CA VAL A 23 7.27 23.69 32.21
C VAL A 23 6.76 23.86 30.78
N PRO A 24 7.34 24.77 29.97
CA PRO A 24 6.95 24.92 28.57
C PRO A 24 7.23 23.63 27.80
N ALA A 25 6.35 23.30 26.86
CA ALA A 25 6.45 22.16 25.94
C ALA A 25 7.58 22.36 24.92
N LEU A 26 8.82 22.39 25.40
CA LEU A 26 10.05 22.35 24.61
C LEU A 26 10.83 21.12 25.05
N ALA A 27 11.01 20.20 24.11
CA ALA A 27 11.83 18.99 24.18
C ALA A 27 11.52 18.07 25.38
N GLN A 28 10.69 17.07 25.15
CA GLN A 28 10.75 15.85 25.96
C GLN A 28 12.16 15.28 25.77
N VAL A 29 13.04 15.48 26.76
CA VAL A 29 14.42 15.00 26.71
C VAL A 29 14.37 13.48 26.55
N SER A 30 14.87 12.99 25.42
CA SER A 30 14.93 11.56 25.12
C SER A 30 15.87 10.88 26.11
N ASP A 31 15.32 10.01 26.96
CA ASP A 31 16.06 9.23 27.94
C ASP A 31 15.99 7.75 27.57
N LEU A 32 17.12 7.24 27.08
CA LEU A 32 17.29 5.85 26.67
C LEU A 32 16.97 4.87 27.80
N THR A 33 17.26 5.24 29.06
CA THR A 33 17.00 4.41 30.25
C THR A 33 15.51 4.29 30.51
N ALA A 34 14.79 5.42 30.43
CA ALA A 34 13.34 5.46 30.58
C ALA A 34 12.63 4.67 29.46
N ASP A 35 13.16 4.72 28.23
CA ASP A 35 12.63 3.97 27.10
C ASP A 35 12.81 2.45 27.27
N ILE A 36 13.98 2.00 27.75
CA ILE A 36 14.23 0.58 28.05
C ILE A 36 13.30 0.08 29.16
N ALA A 37 13.09 0.88 30.21
CA ALA A 37 12.15 0.55 31.28
C ALA A 37 10.72 0.42 30.74
N ASN A 38 10.29 1.33 29.86
CA ASN A 38 8.96 1.28 29.27
C ASN A 38 8.75 0.09 28.32
N ILE A 39 9.78 -0.28 27.53
CA ILE A 39 9.69 -1.51 26.71
C ILE A 39 9.60 -2.75 27.59
N THR A 40 10.31 -2.78 28.72
CA THR A 40 10.28 -3.91 29.66
C THR A 40 8.88 -4.15 30.23
N GLU A 41 8.18 -3.09 30.65
CA GLU A 41 6.78 -3.19 31.08
C GLU A 41 5.86 -3.76 29.99
N ARG A 42 6.09 -3.39 28.73
CA ARG A 42 5.29 -3.88 27.58
C ARG A 42 5.62 -5.32 27.21
N ILE A 43 6.85 -5.78 27.46
CA ILE A 43 7.23 -7.20 27.34
C ILE A 43 6.41 -8.00 28.35
N GLU A 44 6.33 -7.56 29.60
CA GLU A 44 5.54 -8.24 30.63
C GLU A 44 4.03 -8.29 30.27
N ASP A 45 3.46 -7.22 29.72
CA ASP A 45 2.08 -7.20 29.21
C ASP A 45 1.87 -8.21 28.07
N ALA A 46 2.83 -8.28 27.14
CA ALA A 46 2.78 -9.25 26.04
C ALA A 46 2.91 -10.70 26.53
N GLU A 47 3.79 -10.98 27.49
CA GLU A 47 3.95 -12.30 28.09
C GLU A 47 2.66 -12.76 28.79
N LYS A 48 2.04 -11.89 29.60
CA LYS A 48 0.73 -12.18 30.22
C LYS A 48 -0.33 -12.48 29.18
N THR A 49 -0.33 -11.75 28.05
CA THR A 49 -1.28 -12.00 26.96
C THR A 49 -1.02 -13.37 26.33
N VAL A 50 0.22 -13.72 26.03
CA VAL A 50 0.57 -15.05 25.46
C VAL A 50 0.18 -16.20 26.40
N GLU A 51 0.34 -16.02 27.71
CA GLU A 51 -0.03 -17.00 28.73
C GLU A 51 -1.55 -17.13 28.92
N SER A 52 -2.31 -16.07 28.68
CA SER A 52 -3.77 -16.05 28.88
C SER A 52 -4.55 -16.79 27.79
N PHE A 53 -3.91 -17.19 26.70
CA PHE A 53 -4.56 -17.89 25.58
C PHE A 53 -3.86 -19.22 25.26
N ASP A 54 -4.64 -20.31 25.16
CA ASP A 54 -4.11 -21.64 24.84
C ASP A 54 -3.69 -21.78 23.36
N GLY A 55 -4.22 -20.94 22.46
CA GLY A 55 -3.91 -20.92 21.04
C GLY A 55 -4.68 -19.83 20.27
N GLY A 56 -4.59 -19.85 18.93
CA GLY A 56 -5.35 -18.96 18.05
C GLY A 56 -4.67 -17.63 17.72
N VAL A 57 -5.37 -16.79 16.95
CA VAL A 57 -4.82 -15.56 16.34
C VAL A 57 -4.32 -14.56 17.39
N ILE A 58 -5.01 -14.42 18.51
CA ILE A 58 -4.62 -13.51 19.59
C ILE A 58 -3.26 -13.91 20.18
N LYS A 59 -3.05 -15.20 20.46
CA LYS A 59 -1.77 -15.73 20.95
C LYS A 59 -0.65 -15.52 19.93
N ALA A 60 -0.91 -15.79 18.65
CA ALA A 60 0.08 -15.61 17.58
C ALA A 60 0.51 -14.14 17.43
N LEU A 61 -0.45 -13.20 17.48
CA LEU A 61 -0.17 -11.77 17.44
C LEU A 61 0.59 -11.29 18.68
N ALA A 62 0.20 -11.77 19.87
CA ALA A 62 0.88 -11.44 21.13
C ALA A 62 2.32 -11.99 21.16
N GLN A 63 2.56 -13.19 20.62
CA GLN A 63 3.89 -13.78 20.46
C GLN A 63 4.75 -12.95 19.52
N TYR A 64 4.22 -12.55 18.37
CA TYR A 64 4.95 -11.71 17.43
C TYR A 64 5.29 -10.33 18.02
N ARG A 65 4.33 -9.73 18.76
CA ARG A 65 4.56 -8.49 19.51
C ARG A 65 5.66 -8.66 20.56
N LEU A 66 5.64 -9.77 21.31
CA LEU A 66 6.64 -10.08 22.34
C LEU A 66 8.05 -10.13 21.76
N GLU A 67 8.26 -10.87 20.67
CA GLU A 67 9.57 -10.99 20.03
C GLU A 67 10.06 -9.64 19.47
N THR A 68 9.16 -8.85 18.90
CA THR A 68 9.49 -7.49 18.44
C THR A 68 9.92 -6.60 19.60
N LEU A 69 9.23 -6.65 20.74
CA LEU A 69 9.58 -5.88 21.93
C LEU A 69 10.92 -6.30 22.53
N LYS A 70 11.20 -7.61 22.60
CA LYS A 70 12.49 -8.16 23.06
C LYS A 70 13.64 -7.69 22.18
N MET A 71 13.47 -7.74 20.86
CA MET A 71 14.44 -7.20 19.90
C MET A 71 14.68 -5.70 20.12
N ASN A 72 13.60 -4.91 20.23
CA ASN A 72 13.72 -3.46 20.43
C ASN A 72 14.47 -3.12 21.72
N ARG A 73 14.20 -3.85 22.82
CA ARG A 73 14.92 -3.68 24.08
C ARG A 73 16.42 -3.95 23.90
N ALA A 74 16.78 -5.07 23.28
CA ALA A 74 18.18 -5.44 23.05
C ALA A 74 18.93 -4.40 22.20
N LEU A 75 18.26 -3.79 21.22
CA LEU A 75 18.84 -2.73 20.40
C LEU A 75 19.13 -1.46 21.23
N LEU A 76 18.20 -1.07 22.10
CA LEU A 76 18.41 0.09 22.99
C LEU A 76 19.48 -0.20 24.05
N GLU A 77 19.50 -1.39 24.64
CA GLU A 77 20.53 -1.83 25.60
C GLU A 77 21.92 -1.81 24.95
N ASN A 78 22.06 -2.32 23.72
CA ASN A 78 23.31 -2.25 22.96
C ASN A 78 23.75 -0.80 22.71
N ARG A 79 22.79 0.09 22.42
CA ARG A 79 23.08 1.52 22.23
C ARG A 79 23.53 2.18 23.53
N GLN A 80 22.93 1.80 24.65
CA GLN A 80 23.29 2.28 25.98
C GLN A 80 24.71 1.87 26.35
N LEU A 81 25.04 0.58 26.18
CA LEU A 81 26.38 0.05 26.44
C LEU A 81 27.46 0.74 25.57
N GLY A 82 27.16 1.03 24.30
CA GLY A 82 28.05 1.78 23.42
C GLY A 82 28.28 3.24 23.87
N ALA A 83 27.26 3.89 24.42
CA ALA A 83 27.37 5.26 24.95
C ALA A 83 28.17 5.30 26.27
N GLU A 84 27.99 4.31 27.14
CA GLU A 84 28.64 4.22 28.46
C GLU A 84 30.11 3.80 28.40
N ALA A 85 30.49 2.96 27.43
CA ALA A 85 31.85 2.44 27.32
C ALA A 85 32.87 3.46 26.76
N GLY A 86 32.44 4.57 26.14
CA GLY A 86 33.33 5.51 25.45
C GLY A 86 34.13 4.91 24.28
N ILE A 87 33.82 3.65 23.93
CA ILE A 87 34.42 2.91 22.82
C ILE A 87 33.64 3.32 21.57
N LYS A 88 34.32 3.90 20.58
CA LYS A 88 33.85 3.89 19.18
C LYS A 88 34.08 2.48 18.66
N PRO A 89 33.08 1.59 18.60
CA PRO A 89 33.33 0.27 18.07
C PRO A 89 33.47 0.44 16.56
N GLU A 90 34.54 -0.12 16.00
CA GLU A 90 34.64 -0.42 14.58
C GLU A 90 33.62 -1.53 14.27
N LEU A 91 32.35 -1.15 14.29
CA LEU A 91 31.25 -1.92 13.77
C LEU A 91 30.87 -1.18 12.50
N VAL A 92 31.20 -1.73 11.34
CA VAL A 92 30.74 -1.21 10.05
C VAL A 92 29.24 -1.47 9.96
N VAL A 93 28.49 -0.64 10.67
CA VAL A 93 27.05 -0.49 10.56
C VAL A 93 26.87 0.94 10.11
N PRO A 94 26.18 1.21 8.99
CA PRO A 94 26.03 2.56 8.47
C PRO A 94 25.50 3.45 9.60
N GLU A 95 26.29 4.45 9.98
CA GLU A 95 25.96 5.39 11.04
C GLU A 95 24.77 6.24 10.55
N VAL A 96 23.55 5.80 10.86
CA VAL A 96 22.34 6.57 10.58
C VAL A 96 22.34 7.74 11.55
N LYS A 97 22.57 8.96 11.04
CA LYS A 97 22.49 10.17 11.86
C LYS A 97 21.06 10.33 12.40
N PRO A 98 20.89 10.64 13.70
CA PRO A 98 19.57 10.93 14.26
C PRO A 98 18.83 12.03 13.47
N ASP A 99 17.56 11.77 13.15
CA ASP A 99 16.64 12.67 12.46
C ASP A 99 15.53 13.10 13.43
N THR A 100 15.75 14.25 14.05
CA THR A 100 14.86 14.80 15.08
C THR A 100 13.53 15.31 14.52
N GLU A 101 13.48 15.72 13.25
CA GLU A 101 12.25 16.18 12.60
C GLU A 101 11.33 14.99 12.32
N ARG A 102 11.89 13.91 11.78
CA ARG A 102 11.19 12.65 11.59
C ARG A 102 10.72 12.03 12.92
N ALA A 103 11.55 12.05 13.96
CA ALA A 103 11.16 11.60 15.29
C ALA A 103 9.95 12.38 15.83
N THR A 104 9.89 13.69 15.58
CA THR A 104 8.75 14.53 15.97
C THR A 104 7.48 14.11 15.24
N ASN A 105 7.55 13.86 13.93
CA ASN A 105 6.38 13.41 13.15
C ASN A 105 5.87 12.04 13.61
N ILE A 106 6.77 11.06 13.81
CA ILE A 106 6.40 9.72 14.29
C ILE A 106 5.80 9.80 15.70
N SER A 107 6.28 10.72 16.55
CA SER A 107 5.73 10.89 17.90
C SER A 107 4.24 11.29 17.87
N ALA A 108 3.82 12.10 16.89
CA ALA A 108 2.42 12.47 16.72
C ALA A 108 1.55 11.27 16.31
N ASP A 109 2.07 10.39 15.45
CA ASP A 109 1.41 9.16 15.06
C ASP A 109 1.35 8.14 16.21
N ILE A 110 2.40 8.05 17.05
CA ILE A 110 2.39 7.28 18.30
C ILE A 110 1.26 7.77 19.21
N GLN A 111 1.11 9.09 19.41
CA GLN A 111 0.05 9.66 20.23
C GLN A 111 -1.35 9.34 19.67
N ARG A 112 -1.51 9.34 18.34
CA ARG A 112 -2.76 8.92 17.70
C ARG A 112 -3.02 7.44 17.93
N GLN A 113 -2.02 6.59 17.74
CA GLN A 113 -2.13 5.15 17.90
C GLN A 113 -2.42 4.74 19.35
N LEU A 114 -1.86 5.45 20.33
CA LEU A 114 -2.17 5.24 21.75
C LEU A 114 -3.68 5.41 22.04
N LYS A 115 -4.31 6.45 21.48
CA LYS A 115 -5.77 6.66 21.61
C LYS A 115 -6.60 5.57 20.95
N ILE A 116 -6.11 5.03 19.81
CA ILE A 116 -6.76 3.92 19.11
C ILE A 116 -6.70 2.65 19.95
N VAL A 117 -5.53 2.33 20.52
CA VAL A 117 -5.37 1.20 21.43
C VAL A 117 -6.28 1.34 22.65
N GLU A 118 -6.32 2.52 23.28
CA GLU A 118 -7.19 2.79 24.43
C GLU A 118 -8.67 2.55 24.10
N THR A 119 -9.11 3.03 22.93
CA THR A 119 -10.49 2.84 22.46
C THR A 119 -10.77 1.36 22.21
N ALA A 120 -9.87 0.64 21.54
CA ALA A 120 -10.01 -0.78 21.25
C ALA A 120 -10.04 -1.63 22.55
N GLU A 121 -9.23 -1.27 23.56
CA GLU A 121 -9.22 -1.92 24.87
C GLU A 121 -10.50 -1.66 25.66
N ALA A 122 -11.11 -0.48 25.54
CA ALA A 122 -12.42 -0.20 26.14
C ALA A 122 -13.52 -1.03 25.47
N GLU A 123 -13.55 -1.08 24.14
CA GLU A 123 -14.50 -1.91 23.38
C GLU A 123 -14.37 -3.40 23.71
N ALA A 124 -13.13 -3.91 23.87
CA ALA A 124 -12.89 -5.30 24.26
C ALA A 124 -13.35 -5.62 25.69
N ARG A 125 -13.27 -4.65 26.62
CA ARG A 125 -13.79 -4.78 27.98
C ARG A 125 -15.33 -4.82 28.03
N ASP A 126 -15.98 -4.05 27.16
CA ASP A 126 -17.45 -3.91 27.15
C ASP A 126 -18.18 -4.96 26.29
N SER A 127 -17.42 -5.80 25.56
CA SER A 127 -17.96 -6.82 24.66
C SER A 127 -18.04 -8.20 25.33
N GLY A 128 -18.98 -9.04 24.90
CA GLY A 128 -19.13 -10.43 25.37
C GLY A 128 -19.11 -11.47 24.24
N GLY A 129 -18.73 -12.71 24.55
CA GLY A 129 -18.77 -13.84 23.61
C GLY A 129 -17.85 -13.67 22.39
N LEU A 130 -18.30 -14.06 21.19
CA LEU A 130 -17.49 -14.00 19.96
C LEU A 130 -17.11 -12.57 19.55
N VAL A 131 -17.92 -11.56 19.90
CA VAL A 131 -17.61 -10.14 19.67
C VAL A 131 -16.38 -9.73 20.49
N GLN A 132 -16.28 -10.24 21.72
CA GLN A 132 -15.14 -10.01 22.59
C GLN A 132 -13.83 -10.58 22.03
N ALA A 133 -13.87 -11.78 21.45
CA ALA A 133 -12.69 -12.40 20.82
C ALA A 133 -12.19 -11.61 19.60
N MET A 134 -13.10 -11.07 18.78
CA MET A 134 -12.75 -10.19 17.66
C MET A 134 -12.19 -8.84 18.16
N ALA A 135 -12.77 -8.28 19.22
CA ALA A 135 -12.27 -7.06 19.85
C ALA A 135 -10.86 -7.25 20.42
N PHE A 136 -10.57 -8.38 21.07
CA PHE A 136 -9.21 -8.70 21.53
C PHE A 136 -8.21 -8.89 20.39
N THR A 137 -8.65 -9.47 19.26
CA THR A 137 -7.80 -9.58 18.06
C THR A 137 -7.45 -8.19 17.51
N ARG A 138 -8.42 -7.27 17.50
CA ARG A 138 -8.20 -5.87 17.14
C ARG A 138 -7.21 -5.21 18.11
N VAL A 139 -7.41 -5.33 19.42
CA VAL A 139 -6.48 -4.78 20.44
C VAL A 139 -5.05 -5.23 20.17
N GLU A 140 -4.83 -6.52 19.94
CA GLU A 140 -3.49 -7.05 19.68
C GLU A 140 -2.88 -6.52 18.39
N THR A 141 -3.68 -6.35 17.34
CA THR A 141 -3.25 -5.75 16.07
C THR A 141 -2.83 -4.28 16.26
N GLU A 142 -3.61 -3.50 17.01
CA GLU A 142 -3.32 -2.09 17.26
C GLU A 142 -2.08 -1.90 18.17
N LYS A 143 -1.89 -2.79 19.15
CA LYS A 143 -0.68 -2.81 20.01
C LYS A 143 0.57 -3.21 19.22
N LEU A 144 0.42 -4.10 18.23
CA LEU A 144 1.50 -4.45 17.32
C LEU A 144 1.88 -3.26 16.43
N ALA A 145 0.91 -2.58 15.83
CA ALA A 145 1.14 -1.37 15.04
C ALA A 145 1.84 -0.27 15.87
N LEU A 146 1.42 -0.06 17.12
CA LEU A 146 2.09 0.85 18.04
C LEU A 146 3.57 0.47 18.29
N THR A 147 3.86 -0.84 18.36
CA THR A 147 5.23 -1.34 18.55
C THR A 147 6.11 -1.04 17.35
N GLN A 148 5.58 -1.14 16.13
CA GLN A 148 6.29 -0.79 14.91
C GLN A 148 6.55 0.72 14.79
N LEU A 149 5.56 1.56 15.14
CA LEU A 149 5.75 3.02 15.18
C LEU A 149 6.83 3.44 16.17
N ARG A 150 6.88 2.80 17.34
CA ARG A 150 7.94 3.05 18.33
C ARG A 150 9.31 2.60 17.86
N LEU A 151 9.41 1.47 17.15
CA LEU A 151 10.66 1.05 16.53
C LEU A 151 11.17 2.11 15.54
N ALA A 152 10.30 2.60 14.66
CA ALA A 152 10.65 3.65 13.70
C ALA A 152 11.07 4.96 14.42
N TRP A 153 10.42 5.28 15.54
CA TRP A 153 10.82 6.41 16.37
C TRP A 153 12.21 6.23 17.00
N TYR A 154 12.52 5.04 17.54
CA TYR A 154 13.85 4.74 18.08
C TYR A 154 14.95 4.82 17.02
N GLN A 155 14.68 4.36 15.80
CA GLN A 155 15.60 4.50 14.67
C GLN A 155 15.88 5.98 14.39
N ALA A 156 14.84 6.81 14.29
CA ALA A 156 14.96 8.23 14.01
C ALA A 156 15.64 9.00 15.16
N GLN A 157 15.28 8.71 16.41
CA GLN A 157 15.75 9.43 17.58
C GLN A 157 17.19 9.05 17.98
N TYR A 158 17.54 7.76 17.92
CA TYR A 158 18.81 7.24 18.45
C TYR A 158 19.81 6.77 17.38
N GLY A 159 19.41 6.79 16.10
CA GLY A 159 20.25 6.35 14.99
C GLY A 159 20.49 4.84 14.98
N ILE A 160 19.51 4.05 15.41
CA ILE A 160 19.65 2.58 15.53
C ILE A 160 19.44 1.93 14.18
N ALA A 161 20.47 1.26 13.66
CA ALA A 161 20.33 0.38 12.50
C ALA A 161 19.82 -0.99 12.96
N THR A 162 18.67 -1.41 12.42
CA THR A 162 18.12 -2.75 12.66
C THR A 162 18.56 -3.71 11.55
N PRO A 163 19.03 -4.93 11.86
CA PRO A 163 19.00 -5.99 10.86
C PRO A 163 17.54 -6.19 10.46
N GLN A 164 17.25 -6.13 9.16
CA GLN A 164 15.94 -6.52 8.67
C GLN A 164 15.71 -7.97 9.10
N LEU A 165 14.61 -8.25 9.80
CA LEU A 165 14.19 -9.61 10.14
C LEU A 165 14.08 -10.42 8.84
N ALA A 166 15.14 -11.16 8.52
CA ALA A 166 15.16 -12.15 7.46
C ALA A 166 14.32 -13.35 7.93
N ALA A 167 13.36 -13.74 7.09
CA ALA A 167 12.82 -15.09 7.14
C ALA A 167 13.98 -16.11 7.05
N ALA A 168 13.85 -17.19 7.80
CA ALA A 168 14.90 -18.14 8.15
C ALA A 168 15.82 -18.64 7.01
N GLY A 169 17.12 -18.67 7.32
CA GLY A 169 18.03 -19.77 6.98
C GLY A 169 19.11 -19.48 5.93
N THR A 170 20.34 -19.20 6.38
CA THR A 170 21.56 -19.40 5.59
C THR A 170 22.34 -20.61 6.13
N PRO A 171 22.64 -21.65 5.31
CA PRO A 171 23.73 -22.58 5.59
C PRO A 171 25.10 -21.90 5.35
N PRO A 172 26.19 -22.50 5.85
CA PRO A 172 27.40 -21.78 6.24
C PRO A 172 28.19 -21.25 5.04
N VAL A 173 28.78 -20.07 5.26
CA VAL A 173 29.80 -19.47 4.39
C VAL A 173 31.04 -20.36 4.44
N ILE A 174 31.48 -20.80 3.27
CA ILE A 174 32.80 -21.37 3.02
C ILE A 174 33.76 -20.18 2.91
N ASP A 175 34.87 -20.23 3.66
CA ASP A 175 35.98 -19.28 3.59
C ASP A 175 36.51 -19.15 2.15
N ASP A 176 36.91 -17.94 1.74
CA ASP A 176 38.32 -17.67 1.38
C ASP A 176 38.50 -16.28 0.75
N GLU A 177 39.53 -15.60 1.25
CA GLU A 177 40.56 -14.81 0.56
C GLU A 177 40.23 -13.90 -0.64
N ASP A 178 40.54 -12.62 -0.38
CA ASP A 178 41.35 -11.69 -1.19
C ASP A 178 40.82 -10.98 -2.44
N ASP A 179 41.35 -9.76 -2.54
CA ASP A 179 41.54 -8.86 -3.68
C ASP A 179 40.43 -7.92 -4.17
N ASN A 180 40.67 -6.64 -3.83
CA ASN A 180 40.42 -5.42 -4.58
C ASN A 180 39.92 -5.59 -6.05
N ALA A 181 38.67 -5.18 -6.28
CA ALA A 181 38.24 -4.67 -7.57
C ALA A 181 37.17 -3.58 -7.37
N GLU A 182 37.31 -2.45 -8.07
CA GLU A 182 36.25 -1.45 -8.21
C GLU A 182 34.94 -2.12 -8.67
N PRO A 183 33.76 -1.74 -8.13
CA PRO A 183 32.53 -2.46 -8.45
C PRO A 183 32.16 -2.21 -9.91
N ALA A 184 32.29 -3.25 -10.72
CA ALA A 184 31.65 -3.32 -12.02
C ALA A 184 30.14 -3.15 -11.83
N ALA A 185 29.50 -2.31 -12.65
CA ALA A 185 28.05 -2.17 -12.66
C ALA A 185 27.41 -3.56 -12.81
N GLU A 186 26.74 -4.03 -11.77
CA GLU A 186 26.01 -5.29 -11.80
C GLU A 186 25.00 -5.24 -12.95
N ALA A 187 24.91 -6.34 -13.71
CA ALA A 187 23.95 -6.43 -14.80
C ALA A 187 22.52 -6.17 -14.25
N PRO A 188 21.65 -5.47 -15.02
CA PRO A 188 20.31 -5.18 -14.54
C PRO A 188 19.57 -6.49 -14.21
N PRO A 189 18.68 -6.49 -13.20
CA PRO A 189 17.94 -7.69 -12.84
C PRO A 189 17.18 -8.27 -14.04
N ARG A 190 17.00 -9.60 -14.07
CA ARG A 190 16.29 -10.29 -15.17
C ARG A 190 14.86 -9.81 -15.43
N TRP A 191 14.26 -9.12 -14.45
CA TRP A 191 12.91 -8.58 -14.51
C TRP A 191 12.88 -7.09 -14.92
N ALA A 192 14.02 -6.46 -15.14
CA ALA A 192 14.08 -5.08 -15.60
C ALA A 192 13.45 -4.94 -16.99
N ASP A 193 12.65 -3.89 -17.21
CA ASP A 193 12.11 -3.58 -18.54
C ASP A 193 13.24 -2.98 -19.40
N PRO A 194 13.66 -3.64 -20.50
CA PRO A 194 14.72 -3.12 -21.37
C PRO A 194 14.33 -1.81 -22.07
N ASP A 195 13.04 -1.50 -22.16
CA ASP A 195 12.57 -0.25 -22.77
C ASP A 195 12.76 0.98 -21.86
N PHE A 196 13.01 0.77 -20.56
CA PHE A 196 13.23 1.83 -19.56
C PHE A 196 14.46 1.55 -18.68
N PRO A 197 15.67 1.46 -19.27
CA PRO A 197 16.89 1.10 -18.55
C PRO A 197 17.31 2.11 -17.48
N GLU A 198 16.75 3.32 -17.51
CA GLU A 198 17.02 4.38 -16.53
C GLU A 198 16.29 4.20 -15.19
N ILE A 199 15.38 3.23 -15.08
CA ILE A 199 14.66 2.91 -13.84
C ILE A 199 15.50 1.93 -13.00
N ASP A 200 15.64 2.23 -11.71
CA ASP A 200 16.31 1.33 -10.76
C ASP A 200 15.39 0.15 -10.36
N TYR A 201 15.51 -0.94 -11.10
CA TYR A 201 14.77 -2.18 -10.85
C TYR A 201 15.32 -3.04 -9.70
N THR A 202 16.38 -2.61 -9.02
CA THR A 202 16.93 -3.32 -7.85
C THR A 202 16.12 -3.05 -6.58
N ALA A 203 15.29 -1.99 -6.57
CA ALA A 203 14.45 -1.65 -5.44
C ALA A 203 13.49 -2.80 -5.08
N ARG A 204 13.30 -3.03 -3.77
CA ARG A 204 12.47 -4.13 -3.24
C ARG A 204 11.06 -4.23 -3.81
N LEU A 205 10.47 -3.10 -4.22
CA LEU A 205 9.13 -3.11 -4.79
C LEU A 205 9.08 -3.93 -6.09
N PHE A 206 10.11 -3.81 -6.94
CA PHE A 206 10.17 -4.49 -8.23
C PHE A 206 10.52 -5.97 -8.03
N SER A 207 11.44 -6.30 -7.11
CA SER A 207 11.77 -7.69 -6.79
C SER A 207 10.56 -8.44 -6.23
N SER A 208 9.80 -7.84 -5.31
CA SER A 208 8.58 -8.45 -4.76
C SER A 208 7.51 -8.69 -5.84
N LEU A 209 7.28 -7.72 -6.73
CA LEU A 209 6.35 -7.91 -7.86
C LEU A 209 6.84 -9.02 -8.81
N ALA A 210 8.15 -9.08 -9.10
CA ALA A 210 8.71 -10.11 -9.96
C ALA A 210 8.60 -11.52 -9.35
N GLU A 211 8.74 -11.65 -8.02
CA GLU A 211 8.49 -12.90 -7.28
C GLU A 211 7.02 -13.32 -7.34
N GLU A 212 6.10 -12.35 -7.34
CA GLU A 212 4.65 -12.56 -7.53
C GLU A 212 4.25 -12.81 -8.99
N GLY A 213 5.20 -12.80 -9.93
CA GLY A 213 4.98 -13.11 -11.35
C GLY A 213 4.55 -11.93 -12.22
N PHE A 214 4.65 -10.69 -11.71
CA PHE A 214 4.39 -9.51 -12.53
C PHE A 214 5.52 -9.27 -13.54
N MET A 215 5.15 -8.94 -14.78
CA MET A 215 6.06 -8.42 -15.79
C MET A 215 6.24 -6.91 -15.59
N MET A 216 7.48 -6.43 -15.57
CA MET A 216 7.74 -5.00 -15.44
C MET A 216 7.54 -4.29 -16.77
N ALA A 217 6.85 -3.16 -16.72
CA ALA A 217 6.63 -2.23 -17.80
C ALA A 217 6.86 -0.82 -17.26
N GLY A 218 8.07 -0.29 -17.39
CA GLY A 218 8.44 0.98 -16.75
C GLY A 218 8.20 0.94 -15.23
N TRP A 219 7.36 1.84 -14.71
CA TRP A 219 6.93 1.90 -13.30
C TRP A 219 5.71 1.02 -12.98
N TYR A 220 5.19 0.28 -13.96
CA TYR A 220 4.11 -0.67 -13.77
C TYR A 220 4.65 -2.09 -13.59
N GLY A 221 4.08 -2.83 -12.64
CA GLY A 221 4.05 -4.29 -12.71
C GLY A 221 2.73 -4.74 -13.32
N ILE A 222 2.76 -5.59 -14.34
CA ILE A 222 1.58 -6.14 -15.03
C ILE A 222 1.47 -7.64 -14.73
N LEU A 223 0.35 -8.05 -14.15
CA LEU A 223 0.02 -9.46 -13.91
C LEU A 223 -1.22 -9.82 -14.74
N GLU A 224 -1.05 -10.78 -15.64
CA GLU A 224 -2.12 -11.35 -16.45
C GLU A 224 -2.46 -12.74 -15.92
N THR A 225 -3.74 -12.95 -15.60
CA THR A 225 -4.29 -14.19 -15.04
C THR A 225 -5.64 -14.48 -15.70
N ARG A 226 -6.40 -15.44 -15.18
CA ARG A 226 -7.77 -15.72 -15.60
C ARG A 226 -8.71 -15.71 -14.39
N ALA A 227 -9.96 -15.36 -14.61
CA ALA A 227 -10.99 -15.44 -13.58
C ALA A 227 -11.32 -16.90 -13.28
N GLU A 228 -11.36 -17.26 -12.00
CA GLU A 228 -11.59 -18.64 -11.55
C GLU A 228 -12.97 -19.20 -11.93
N ILE A 229 -13.95 -18.34 -12.18
CA ILE A 229 -15.34 -18.74 -12.44
C ILE A 229 -15.61 -19.08 -13.91
N ASP A 230 -15.00 -18.36 -14.84
CA ASP A 230 -15.33 -18.41 -16.27
C ASP A 230 -14.12 -18.36 -17.20
N ASP A 231 -12.90 -18.47 -16.66
CA ASP A 231 -11.63 -18.38 -17.37
C ASP A 231 -11.42 -17.07 -18.16
N SER A 232 -12.24 -16.03 -17.89
CA SER A 232 -12.10 -14.75 -18.59
C SER A 232 -10.74 -14.11 -18.28
N PRO A 233 -10.08 -13.47 -19.27
CA PRO A 233 -8.83 -12.78 -19.03
C PRO A 233 -8.95 -11.74 -17.91
N LYS A 234 -8.00 -11.78 -16.98
CA LYS A 234 -7.92 -10.85 -15.85
C LYS A 234 -6.55 -10.18 -15.88
N VAL A 235 -6.54 -8.86 -15.73
CA VAL A 235 -5.30 -8.08 -15.70
C VAL A 235 -5.29 -7.19 -14.48
N LEU A 236 -4.14 -7.15 -13.81
CA LEU A 236 -3.82 -6.22 -12.74
C LEU A 236 -2.49 -5.54 -13.07
N ALA A 237 -2.54 -4.26 -13.44
CA ALA A 237 -1.36 -3.43 -13.56
C ALA A 237 -1.27 -2.49 -12.35
N ILE A 238 -0.13 -2.49 -11.66
CA ILE A 238 0.12 -1.73 -10.44
C ILE A 238 1.23 -0.73 -10.69
N ASN A 239 0.96 0.54 -10.43
CA ASN A 239 1.96 1.60 -10.39
C ASN A 239 2.06 2.17 -8.98
N PHE A 240 3.28 2.35 -8.51
CA PHE A 240 3.55 2.89 -7.18
C PHE A 240 3.82 4.39 -7.28
N SER A 241 3.23 5.16 -6.37
CA SER A 241 3.52 6.58 -6.24
C SER A 241 5.03 6.81 -6.08
N ASP A 242 5.51 7.93 -6.64
CA ASP A 242 6.87 8.47 -6.60
C ASP A 242 7.53 8.07 -5.29
N TYR A 243 8.45 7.12 -5.45
CA TYR A 243 8.95 6.28 -4.38
C TYR A 243 9.76 7.13 -3.41
N ASN A 244 9.29 7.26 -2.17
CA ASN A 244 10.15 7.66 -1.06
C ASN A 244 10.72 6.38 -0.42
N PRO A 245 12.00 6.03 -0.63
CA PRO A 245 12.64 4.86 -0.03
C PRO A 245 12.55 4.81 1.49
N GLU A 246 12.32 5.96 2.12
CA GLU A 246 12.28 6.12 3.58
C GLU A 246 10.87 5.96 4.17
N ALA A 247 9.82 5.90 3.33
CA ALA A 247 8.43 5.77 3.76
C ALA A 247 8.05 4.30 4.01
N PHE A 248 7.99 3.92 5.29
CA PHE A 248 7.55 2.59 5.74
C PHE A 248 6.02 2.36 5.61
N GLN A 249 5.21 3.42 5.45
CA GLN A 249 3.76 3.39 5.23
C GLN A 249 3.33 4.50 4.25
N GLY A 250 2.22 4.31 3.53
CA GLY A 250 1.69 5.30 2.59
C GLY A 250 2.08 5.04 1.13
N LYS A 251 2.32 3.77 0.78
CA LYS A 251 2.63 3.33 -0.59
C LYS A 251 1.35 3.34 -1.42
N ARG A 252 0.93 4.54 -1.77
CA ARG A 252 -0.24 4.76 -2.62
C ARG A 252 -0.03 4.12 -3.98
N ARG A 253 -1.04 3.42 -4.47
CA ARG A 253 -0.98 2.67 -5.72
C ARG A 253 -2.04 3.16 -6.69
N LEU A 254 -1.69 3.17 -7.96
CA LEU A 254 -2.63 3.28 -9.05
C LEU A 254 -2.77 1.90 -9.68
N LEU A 255 -3.98 1.35 -9.65
CA LEU A 255 -4.29 0.06 -10.24
C LEU A 255 -5.07 0.29 -11.53
N LEU A 256 -4.61 -0.29 -12.63
CA LEU A 256 -5.38 -0.44 -13.86
C LEU A 256 -5.77 -1.91 -13.95
N GLN A 257 -7.06 -2.18 -14.06
CA GLN A 257 -7.55 -3.56 -13.94
C GLN A 257 -8.54 -3.88 -15.05
N CYS A 258 -8.55 -5.16 -15.41
CA CYS A 258 -9.67 -5.80 -16.08
C CYS A 258 -10.09 -7.00 -15.23
N THR A 259 -11.33 -7.02 -14.76
CA THR A 259 -11.91 -8.16 -14.04
C THR A 259 -13.28 -8.46 -14.61
N GLU A 260 -13.50 -9.70 -15.07
CA GLU A 260 -14.77 -10.16 -15.67
C GLU A 260 -15.23 -9.23 -16.82
N GLY A 261 -14.28 -8.78 -17.64
CA GLY A 261 -14.54 -7.86 -18.76
C GLY A 261 -14.91 -6.42 -18.36
N THR A 262 -14.82 -6.07 -17.08
CA THR A 262 -15.05 -4.72 -16.56
C THR A 262 -13.70 -4.02 -16.31
N PRO A 263 -13.38 -2.95 -17.06
CA PRO A 263 -12.18 -2.17 -16.81
C PRO A 263 -12.38 -1.24 -15.61
N SER A 264 -11.32 -1.01 -14.85
CA SER A 264 -11.32 -0.06 -13.73
C SER A 264 -9.97 0.60 -13.50
N ILE A 265 -10.03 1.83 -13.00
CA ILE A 265 -8.89 2.53 -12.41
C ILE A 265 -9.18 2.66 -10.92
N VAL A 266 -8.25 2.22 -10.08
CA VAL A 266 -8.36 2.35 -8.63
C VAL A 266 -7.16 3.12 -8.11
N TYR A 267 -7.42 4.17 -7.34
CA TYR A 267 -6.43 4.83 -6.52
C TYR A 267 -6.53 4.29 -5.09
N ASP A 268 -5.58 3.44 -4.74
CA ASP A 268 -5.44 2.83 -3.43
C ASP A 268 -4.53 3.68 -2.56
N VAL A 269 -5.02 4.09 -1.39
CA VAL A 269 -4.32 5.02 -0.50
C VAL A 269 -3.45 4.34 0.55
N ASP A 270 -3.32 3.00 0.51
CA ASP A 270 -2.54 2.16 1.43
C ASP A 270 -2.95 2.31 2.91
N ASN A 271 -4.15 2.83 3.14
CA ASN A 271 -4.69 3.10 4.47
C ASN A 271 -6.21 3.18 4.43
N TYR A 272 -6.84 3.11 5.60
CA TYR A 272 -8.28 3.34 5.75
C TYR A 272 -8.63 4.80 5.45
N MET A 273 -9.64 5.00 4.59
CA MET A 273 -10.21 6.29 4.24
C MET A 273 -11.66 6.36 4.75
N SER A 274 -11.92 7.28 5.68
CA SER A 274 -13.27 7.47 6.22
C SER A 274 -14.18 8.10 5.16
N TYR A 275 -15.18 7.36 4.67
CA TYR A 275 -16.13 7.91 3.70
C TYR A 275 -17.28 8.65 4.37
N ASN A 276 -17.89 9.56 3.61
CA ASN A 276 -19.24 10.01 3.92
C ASN A 276 -20.22 8.87 3.62
N TYR A 277 -20.80 8.27 4.67
CA TYR A 277 -21.76 7.17 4.53
C TYR A 277 -23.03 7.54 3.72
N ARG A 278 -23.32 8.84 3.56
CA ARG A 278 -24.45 9.35 2.78
C ARG A 278 -24.13 9.53 1.30
N SER A 279 -22.91 9.24 0.86
CA SER A 279 -22.49 9.35 -0.53
C SER A 279 -21.85 8.05 -1.01
N ASP A 280 -22.07 7.73 -2.28
CA ASP A 280 -21.35 6.66 -2.98
C ASP A 280 -20.13 7.18 -3.75
N SER A 281 -19.88 8.49 -3.65
CA SER A 281 -18.82 9.18 -4.37
C SER A 281 -17.79 9.82 -3.45
N VAL A 282 -16.56 9.86 -3.96
CA VAL A 282 -15.40 10.50 -3.36
C VAL A 282 -14.88 11.55 -4.33
N ARG A 283 -14.60 12.74 -3.81
CA ARG A 283 -14.03 13.83 -4.61
C ARG A 283 -12.56 13.56 -4.86
N VAL A 284 -12.19 13.56 -6.13
CA VAL A 284 -10.81 13.38 -6.59
C VAL A 284 -10.42 14.59 -7.41
N THR A 285 -9.26 15.14 -7.13
CA THR A 285 -8.62 16.13 -8.00
C THR A 285 -7.40 15.48 -8.59
N TYR A 286 -7.29 15.45 -9.92
CA TYR A 286 -6.11 14.91 -10.58
C TYR A 286 -5.56 15.87 -11.63
N ARG A 287 -4.26 15.75 -11.89
CA ARG A 287 -3.55 16.53 -12.91
C ARG A 287 -2.67 15.58 -13.71
N ILE A 288 -2.82 15.62 -15.02
CA ILE A 288 -1.99 14.86 -15.96
C ILE A 288 -0.95 15.81 -16.54
N ASP A 289 0.32 15.50 -16.33
CA ASP A 289 1.46 16.30 -16.75
C ASP A 289 1.33 17.79 -16.35
N GLY A 290 1.53 18.68 -17.31
CA GLY A 290 1.39 20.13 -17.17
C GLY A 290 -0.01 20.67 -17.41
N ALA A 291 -1.03 19.84 -17.66
CA ALA A 291 -2.40 20.29 -17.94
C ALA A 291 -3.11 20.82 -16.69
N ASP A 292 -4.25 21.50 -16.85
CA ASP A 292 -5.03 21.97 -15.70
C ASP A 292 -5.57 20.83 -14.83
N ALA A 293 -5.72 21.11 -13.53
CA ALA A 293 -6.27 20.13 -12.60
C ALA A 293 -7.76 19.90 -12.89
N VAL A 294 -8.15 18.62 -12.92
CA VAL A 294 -9.53 18.18 -13.13
C VAL A 294 -10.12 17.78 -11.80
N ASN A 295 -11.27 18.37 -11.46
CA ASN A 295 -12.08 17.92 -10.33
C ASN A 295 -13.08 16.87 -10.83
N ALA A 296 -12.99 15.68 -10.26
CA ALA A 296 -13.82 14.54 -10.60
C ALA A 296 -14.49 13.93 -9.37
N SER A 297 -15.51 13.12 -9.63
CA SER A 297 -16.22 12.35 -8.63
C SER A 297 -16.04 10.88 -8.97
N TRP A 298 -15.35 10.14 -8.09
CA TRP A 298 -15.05 8.72 -8.27
C TRP A 298 -15.87 7.90 -7.26
N SER A 299 -16.01 6.60 -7.48
CA SER A 299 -16.78 5.73 -6.59
C SER A 299 -15.97 5.36 -5.34
N LYS A 300 -16.65 5.21 -4.20
CA LYS A 300 -16.04 4.61 -3.01
C LYS A 300 -15.71 3.13 -3.22
N LEU A 301 -14.68 2.64 -2.56
CA LEU A 301 -14.34 1.21 -2.54
C LEU A 301 -14.94 0.53 -1.32
N THR A 302 -15.43 -0.69 -1.44
CA THR A 302 -15.92 -1.51 -0.31
C THR A 302 -14.83 -1.80 0.72
N SER A 303 -13.56 -1.84 0.30
CA SER A 303 -12.40 -1.99 1.19
C SER A 303 -12.17 -0.80 2.12
N ASN A 304 -12.79 0.35 1.85
CA ASN A 304 -12.45 1.63 2.49
C ASN A 304 -10.99 2.05 2.32
N GLN A 305 -10.29 1.56 1.29
CA GLN A 305 -8.86 1.82 1.08
C GLN A 305 -8.57 2.71 -0.13
N GLY A 306 -9.53 3.53 -0.59
CA GLY A 306 -9.29 4.43 -1.71
C GLY A 306 -10.52 4.80 -2.51
N THR A 307 -10.37 4.96 -3.81
CA THR A 307 -11.49 5.32 -4.70
C THR A 307 -11.20 4.87 -6.13
N GLY A 308 -12.23 4.68 -6.95
CA GLY A 308 -12.02 4.20 -8.32
C GLY A 308 -13.09 4.63 -9.31
N VAL A 309 -12.75 4.50 -10.58
CA VAL A 309 -13.64 4.65 -11.73
C VAL A 309 -13.80 3.28 -12.39
N PHE A 310 -15.03 2.89 -12.68
CA PHE A 310 -15.36 1.54 -13.17
C PHE A 310 -16.11 1.60 -14.50
N GLY A 311 -15.99 0.55 -15.29
CA GLY A 311 -16.68 0.41 -16.57
C GLY A 311 -16.17 1.40 -17.62
N THR A 312 -17.05 1.82 -18.53
CA THR A 312 -16.67 2.64 -19.70
C THR A 312 -16.05 3.97 -19.33
N SER A 313 -16.47 4.59 -18.22
CA SER A 313 -15.90 5.85 -17.74
C SER A 313 -14.40 5.74 -17.38
N SER A 314 -13.93 4.54 -17.07
CA SER A 314 -12.50 4.30 -16.78
C SER A 314 -11.66 4.31 -18.06
N ILE A 315 -12.23 3.90 -19.20
CA ILE A 315 -11.52 3.76 -20.48
C ILE A 315 -10.97 5.11 -20.93
N ASP A 316 -11.79 6.15 -20.97
CA ASP A 316 -11.36 7.49 -21.39
C ASP A 316 -10.18 8.02 -20.57
N LEU A 317 -10.21 7.77 -19.25
CA LEU A 317 -9.11 8.14 -18.37
C LEU A 317 -7.86 7.29 -18.65
N MET A 318 -7.99 5.97 -18.87
CA MET A 318 -6.86 5.12 -19.26
C MET A 318 -6.21 5.59 -20.57
N LEU A 319 -7.00 5.96 -21.58
CA LEU A 319 -6.49 6.44 -22.87
C LEU A 319 -5.70 7.75 -22.74
N ASN A 320 -6.09 8.62 -21.80
CA ASN A 320 -5.34 9.84 -21.48
C ASN A 320 -4.04 9.51 -20.75
N LEU A 321 -4.08 8.59 -19.77
CA LEU A 321 -2.91 8.18 -18.98
C LEU A 321 -1.85 7.42 -19.81
N MET A 322 -2.26 6.69 -20.84
CA MET A 322 -1.36 6.01 -21.78
C MET A 322 -0.37 6.96 -22.47
N LYS A 323 -0.71 8.25 -22.57
CA LYS A 323 0.10 9.26 -23.27
C LYS A 323 0.85 10.21 -22.33
N SER A 324 0.67 10.05 -21.02
CA SER A 324 1.24 10.95 -20.02
C SER A 324 2.58 10.49 -19.51
N GLN A 325 3.34 11.40 -18.92
CA GLN A 325 4.58 11.14 -18.19
C GLN A 325 4.38 11.14 -16.67
N LYS A 326 3.40 11.91 -16.18
CA LYS A 326 3.16 12.10 -14.76
C LYS A 326 1.67 12.24 -14.47
N LEU A 327 1.22 11.60 -13.40
CA LEU A 327 -0.13 11.78 -12.85
C LEU A 327 -0.03 12.22 -11.40
N PHE A 328 -0.61 13.37 -11.05
CA PHE A 328 -0.86 13.74 -9.67
C PHE A 328 -2.32 13.45 -9.32
N VAL A 329 -2.58 12.85 -8.16
CA VAL A 329 -3.92 12.56 -7.65
C VAL A 329 -4.02 13.02 -6.20
N ARG A 330 -5.11 13.72 -5.87
CA ARG A 330 -5.50 14.06 -4.50
C ARG A 330 -6.92 13.59 -4.26
N THR A 331 -7.11 12.85 -3.17
CA THR A 331 -8.45 12.55 -2.65
C THR A 331 -8.57 12.98 -1.19
N PHE A 332 -9.79 12.93 -0.67
CA PHE A 332 -10.13 13.43 0.66
C PHE A 332 -11.01 12.41 1.39
N ASP A 333 -10.77 12.23 2.69
CA ASP A 333 -11.75 11.58 3.55
C ASP A 333 -12.84 12.56 4.01
N ASN A 334 -13.82 12.03 4.73
CA ASN A 334 -14.96 12.78 5.27
C ASN A 334 -14.55 13.85 6.30
N ASN A 335 -13.35 13.74 6.87
CA ASN A 335 -12.82 14.68 7.86
C ASN A 335 -11.91 15.74 7.21
N GLY A 336 -11.76 15.71 5.88
CA GLY A 336 -10.94 16.64 5.12
C GLY A 336 -9.46 16.26 5.07
N LYS A 337 -9.05 15.10 5.57
CA LYS A 337 -7.67 14.60 5.43
C LYS A 337 -7.41 14.27 3.96
N THR A 338 -6.25 14.70 3.47
CA THR A 338 -5.84 14.51 2.07
C THR A 338 -4.98 13.26 1.89
N TYR A 339 -5.07 12.66 0.71
CA TYR A 339 -4.24 11.56 0.28
C TYR A 339 -3.70 11.87 -1.12
N ASP A 340 -2.47 12.35 -1.17
CA ASP A 340 -1.84 12.88 -2.39
C ASP A 340 -0.83 11.89 -2.96
N ALA A 341 -0.89 11.58 -4.24
CA ALA A 341 0.11 10.75 -4.90
C ALA A 341 0.57 11.40 -6.19
N SER A 342 1.81 11.10 -6.54
CA SER A 342 2.42 11.43 -7.81
C SER A 342 2.86 10.12 -8.43
N PHE A 343 2.47 9.80 -9.65
CA PHE A 343 2.83 8.56 -10.33
C PHE A 343 3.66 8.90 -11.56
N ASP A 344 4.78 8.19 -11.72
CA ASP A 344 5.54 8.18 -12.97
C ASP A 344 4.84 7.23 -13.94
N MET A 345 4.47 7.75 -15.11
CA MET A 345 3.59 7.05 -16.03
C MET A 345 4.37 6.29 -17.12
N ARG A 346 5.70 6.21 -17.03
CA ARG A 346 6.48 5.35 -17.93
C ARG A 346 6.02 3.90 -17.81
N GLY A 347 5.70 3.30 -18.96
CA GLY A 347 5.09 1.98 -19.07
C GLY A 347 3.56 1.94 -19.00
N SER A 348 2.88 3.08 -18.79
CA SER A 348 1.41 3.16 -18.77
C SER A 348 0.78 2.66 -20.08
N ARG A 349 1.45 2.83 -21.21
CA ARG A 349 1.03 2.28 -22.51
C ARG A 349 0.87 0.77 -22.49
N LYS A 350 1.93 0.04 -22.13
CA LYS A 350 1.90 -1.43 -22.03
C LYS A 350 0.82 -1.88 -21.04
N ALA A 351 0.69 -1.18 -19.91
CA ALA A 351 -0.33 -1.48 -18.90
C ALA A 351 -1.77 -1.29 -19.43
N VAL A 352 -2.04 -0.18 -20.12
CA VAL A 352 -3.36 0.09 -20.71
C VAL A 352 -3.66 -0.86 -21.87
N GLU A 353 -2.67 -1.21 -22.69
CA GLU A 353 -2.80 -2.19 -23.78
C GLU A 353 -3.13 -3.58 -23.24
N ALA A 354 -2.49 -4.03 -22.15
CA ALA A 354 -2.83 -5.30 -21.49
C ALA A 354 -4.28 -5.30 -20.96
N VAL A 355 -4.69 -4.21 -20.29
CA VAL A 355 -6.07 -4.06 -19.80
C VAL A 355 -7.07 -4.00 -20.96
N ALA A 356 -6.73 -3.32 -22.05
CA ALA A 356 -7.54 -3.22 -23.27
C ALA A 356 -7.74 -4.57 -23.94
N ALA A 357 -6.67 -5.37 -24.05
CA ALA A 357 -6.71 -6.72 -24.60
C ALA A 357 -7.63 -7.64 -23.77
N ALA A 358 -7.49 -7.61 -22.44
CA ALA A 358 -8.30 -8.44 -21.55
C ALA A 358 -9.78 -8.04 -21.54
N CYS A 359 -10.08 -6.74 -21.55
CA CYS A 359 -11.45 -6.24 -21.48
C CYS A 359 -12.12 -6.05 -22.85
N GLY A 360 -11.36 -6.17 -23.94
CA GLY A 360 -11.85 -6.05 -25.32
C GLY A 360 -12.33 -4.65 -25.67
N PHE A 361 -11.59 -3.61 -25.29
CA PHE A 361 -11.82 -2.23 -25.73
C PHE A 361 -10.63 -1.70 -26.55
N SER A 362 -10.86 -0.73 -27.41
CA SER A 362 -9.81 -0.17 -28.27
C SER A 362 -8.95 0.87 -27.53
N THR A 363 -7.64 0.83 -27.74
CA THR A 363 -6.71 1.90 -27.33
C THR A 363 -6.71 3.09 -28.29
N LEU A 364 -7.39 2.95 -29.43
CA LEU A 364 -7.57 4.01 -30.42
C LEU A 364 -8.76 4.88 -30.02
N LYS A 365 -8.63 6.18 -30.26
CA LYS A 365 -9.72 7.13 -30.03
C LYS A 365 -10.72 7.05 -31.18
N LEU A 366 -11.66 6.11 -31.08
CA LEU A 366 -12.71 5.88 -32.07
C LEU A 366 -13.96 6.69 -31.72
N SER A 367 -14.46 7.47 -32.68
CA SER A 367 -15.74 8.15 -32.55
C SER A 367 -16.91 7.16 -32.65
N LYS A 368 -18.11 7.60 -32.26
CA LYS A 368 -19.32 6.77 -32.40
C LYS A 368 -19.56 6.37 -33.86
N ASP A 369 -19.23 7.23 -34.82
CA ASP A 369 -19.42 6.93 -36.24
C ASP A 369 -18.35 5.97 -36.76
N ASP A 370 -17.11 6.03 -36.25
CA ASP A 370 -16.08 5.03 -36.53
C ASP A 370 -16.53 3.65 -36.04
N LEU A 371 -17.08 3.57 -34.83
CA LEU A 371 -17.59 2.31 -34.27
C LEU A 371 -18.75 1.73 -35.11
N LYS A 372 -19.67 2.57 -35.62
CA LYS A 372 -20.72 2.11 -36.55
C LYS A 372 -20.15 1.60 -37.86
N ALA A 373 -19.15 2.28 -38.41
CA ALA A 373 -18.49 1.86 -39.64
C ALA A 373 -17.82 0.49 -39.45
N ILE A 374 -17.09 0.31 -38.34
CA ILE A 374 -16.45 -0.97 -37.99
C ILE A 374 -17.49 -2.09 -37.79
N GLN A 375 -18.58 -1.83 -37.05
CA GLN A 375 -19.67 -2.79 -36.89
C GLN A 375 -20.30 -3.19 -38.25
N SER A 376 -20.46 -2.23 -39.16
CA SER A 376 -20.98 -2.48 -40.52
C SER A 376 -20.01 -3.31 -41.34
N LEU A 377 -18.71 -3.03 -41.26
CA LEU A 377 -17.66 -3.80 -41.94
C LEU A 377 -17.59 -5.24 -41.43
N LEU A 378 -17.68 -5.46 -40.11
CA LEU A 378 -17.76 -6.79 -39.51
C LEU A 378 -18.97 -7.56 -40.04
N ASN A 379 -20.16 -6.95 -40.04
CA ASN A 379 -21.38 -7.57 -40.56
C ASN A 379 -21.24 -7.94 -42.05
N ASN A 380 -20.68 -7.04 -42.86
CA ASN A 380 -20.44 -7.28 -44.29
C ASN A 380 -19.41 -8.39 -44.53
N ALA A 381 -18.44 -8.54 -43.62
CA ALA A 381 -17.46 -9.62 -43.63
C ALA A 381 -18.00 -10.95 -43.07
N GLY A 382 -19.28 -11.00 -42.65
CA GLY A 382 -19.94 -12.21 -42.14
C GLY A 382 -19.88 -12.39 -40.63
N PHE A 383 -19.35 -11.42 -39.88
CA PHE A 383 -19.24 -11.46 -38.42
C PHE A 383 -20.36 -10.62 -37.80
N ASN A 384 -21.35 -11.27 -37.19
CA ASN A 384 -22.54 -10.60 -36.67
C ASN A 384 -22.25 -9.73 -35.43
N ALA A 385 -22.02 -8.44 -35.65
CA ALA A 385 -21.82 -7.41 -34.64
C ALA A 385 -23.12 -6.81 -34.09
N GLY A 386 -24.28 -7.24 -34.60
CA GLY A 386 -25.59 -6.66 -34.31
C GLY A 386 -25.87 -5.41 -35.15
N THR A 387 -26.82 -4.59 -34.69
CA THR A 387 -27.14 -3.30 -35.34
C THR A 387 -25.97 -2.34 -35.18
N PRO A 388 -25.45 -1.73 -36.26
CA PRO A 388 -24.41 -0.71 -36.18
C PRO A 388 -24.90 0.56 -35.47
N ASP A 389 -24.76 0.61 -34.14
CA ASP A 389 -25.27 1.65 -33.26
C ASP A 389 -24.15 2.55 -32.69
N GLY A 390 -22.90 2.15 -32.88
CA GLY A 390 -21.71 2.81 -32.35
C GLY A 390 -21.44 2.51 -30.88
N THR A 391 -22.06 1.48 -30.33
CA THR A 391 -21.83 0.98 -28.96
C THR A 391 -21.00 -0.31 -29.02
N TRP A 392 -19.79 -0.29 -28.46
CA TRP A 392 -18.91 -1.47 -28.46
C TRP A 392 -19.30 -2.50 -27.37
N GLY A 393 -20.48 -3.09 -27.53
CA GLY A 393 -21.07 -4.05 -26.58
C GLY A 393 -20.62 -5.51 -26.82
N SER A 394 -21.28 -6.44 -26.11
CA SER A 394 -20.96 -7.87 -26.19
C SER A 394 -21.09 -8.46 -27.60
N GLY A 395 -22.04 -7.97 -28.41
CA GLY A 395 -22.21 -8.36 -29.82
C GLY A 395 -21.00 -7.99 -30.66
N SER A 396 -20.55 -6.74 -30.59
CA SER A 396 -19.37 -6.26 -31.33
C SER A 396 -18.09 -6.96 -30.87
N LYS A 397 -17.90 -7.16 -29.55
CA LYS A 397 -16.76 -7.93 -29.02
C LYS A 397 -16.73 -9.36 -29.55
N ARG A 398 -17.87 -10.07 -29.57
CA ARG A 398 -17.95 -11.44 -30.12
C ARG A 398 -17.65 -11.47 -31.61
N ALA A 399 -18.22 -10.54 -32.39
CA ALA A 399 -17.96 -10.45 -33.82
C ALA A 399 -16.48 -10.17 -34.12
N MET A 400 -15.87 -9.25 -33.37
CA MET A 400 -14.46 -8.92 -33.50
C MET A 400 -13.56 -10.10 -33.13
N ARG A 401 -13.87 -10.86 -32.07
CA ARG A 401 -13.12 -12.08 -31.73
C ARG A 401 -13.15 -13.11 -32.85
N ALA A 402 -14.33 -13.38 -33.40
CA ALA A 402 -14.47 -14.29 -34.54
C ALA A 402 -13.71 -13.78 -35.77
N PHE A 403 -13.71 -12.47 -36.02
CA PHE A 403 -12.91 -11.86 -37.08
C PHE A 403 -11.40 -12.05 -36.84
N GLN A 404 -10.92 -11.71 -35.65
CA GLN A 404 -9.51 -11.85 -35.26
C GLN A 404 -9.04 -13.30 -35.41
N GLU A 405 -9.83 -14.26 -34.92
CA GLU A 405 -9.56 -15.70 -35.07
C GLU A 405 -9.46 -16.10 -36.55
N SER A 406 -10.38 -15.61 -37.40
CA SER A 406 -10.34 -15.90 -38.85
C SER A 406 -9.12 -15.32 -39.58
N LYS A 407 -8.46 -14.32 -38.98
CA LYS A 407 -7.28 -13.63 -39.51
C LYS A 407 -5.98 -14.08 -38.85
N GLY A 408 -6.03 -14.97 -37.85
CA GLY A 408 -4.86 -15.38 -37.07
C GLY A 408 -4.27 -14.24 -36.23
N LEU A 409 -5.12 -13.32 -35.77
CA LEU A 409 -4.76 -12.21 -34.87
C LEU A 409 -5.04 -12.59 -33.41
N ASP A 410 -4.49 -11.81 -32.48
CA ASP A 410 -4.80 -11.95 -31.06
C ASP A 410 -6.29 -11.71 -30.80
N VAL A 411 -6.94 -12.67 -30.12
CA VAL A 411 -8.41 -12.72 -29.96
C VAL A 411 -8.86 -11.87 -28.76
N THR A 412 -8.63 -10.57 -28.83
CA THR A 412 -8.93 -9.61 -27.75
C THR A 412 -10.42 -9.22 -27.72
N GLY A 413 -11.06 -9.15 -28.90
CA GLY A 413 -12.38 -8.55 -29.12
C GLY A 413 -12.36 -7.02 -29.12
N ALA A 414 -11.19 -6.40 -29.02
CA ALA A 414 -10.99 -4.98 -29.18
C ALA A 414 -10.91 -4.61 -30.67
N ALA A 415 -11.40 -3.42 -31.03
CA ALA A 415 -11.08 -2.80 -32.32
C ALA A 415 -9.65 -2.23 -32.29
N ASP A 416 -8.65 -3.09 -32.17
CA ASP A 416 -7.24 -2.73 -32.16
C ASP A 416 -6.69 -2.45 -33.56
N GLU A 417 -5.50 -1.85 -33.62
CA GLU A 417 -4.91 -1.40 -34.88
C GLU A 417 -4.69 -2.55 -35.88
N ALA A 418 -4.28 -3.73 -35.40
CA ALA A 418 -4.08 -4.91 -36.23
C ALA A 418 -5.39 -5.39 -36.85
N SER A 419 -6.46 -5.43 -36.05
CA SER A 419 -7.81 -5.81 -36.51
C SER A 419 -8.35 -4.82 -37.53
N LEU A 420 -8.18 -3.52 -37.29
CA LEU A 420 -8.66 -2.48 -38.18
C LEU A 420 -7.87 -2.44 -39.50
N ARG A 421 -6.54 -2.63 -39.46
CA ARG A 421 -5.73 -2.84 -40.68
C ARG A 421 -6.19 -4.07 -41.46
N ALA A 422 -6.48 -5.19 -40.79
CA ALA A 422 -7.00 -6.39 -41.44
C ALA A 422 -8.43 -6.22 -42.01
N LEU A 423 -9.21 -5.27 -41.51
CA LEU A 423 -10.51 -4.84 -42.06
C LEU A 423 -10.35 -3.84 -43.23
N GLY A 424 -9.13 -3.38 -43.53
CA GLY A 424 -8.85 -2.41 -44.58
C GLY A 424 -9.01 -0.95 -44.15
N ILE A 425 -8.88 -0.67 -42.85
CA ILE A 425 -8.87 0.70 -42.30
C ILE A 425 -7.40 1.08 -42.02
N GLU A 426 -6.96 2.19 -42.62
CA GLU A 426 -5.63 2.77 -42.40
C GLU A 426 -5.70 3.98 -41.46
N PHE A 427 -4.66 4.19 -40.65
CA PHE A 427 -4.57 5.24 -39.62
C PHE A 427 -3.43 6.22 -39.86
#